data_AF-A0A9J6FBY3-F1
#
_entry.id   AF-A0A9J6FBY3-F1
#
_cell.length_a   1.000
_cell.length_b   1.000
_cell.length_c   1.000
_cell.angle_alpha   90.00
_cell.angle_beta   90.00
_cell.angle_gamma   90.00
#
_symmetry.space_group_name_H-M   'P 1'
#
loop_
_entity.id
_entity.type
_entity.pdbx_description
1 polymer ?
#
loop_
_entity_poly.entity_id
_entity_poly.type
_entity_poly.pdbx_seq_one_letter_code
_entity_poly.pdbx_strand_id
1 'polypeptide(L)'
;MPRQVKQKRPDPKSRDFLASPGSECSGLCDLPGAEDLPEDSPTKQFYKDKVLASQEEITQLKKKVKTLQQTKRRLVQRNEIAQEIIEDLSEEGSHVFTSVLSDDIQQILCKAGNEQKGKYSPELRAFALTLHLYSLAAYELVRAIQVQRGLPAPANTSGLVQVDSRSSWLHSRSIFFP
;
A
#
# COMPACT_ATOMS: atom_id res chain seq x y z
N MET A 1 -27.35 24.72 -10.09
CA MET A 1 -27.73 23.31 -9.89
C MET A 1 -27.17 22.83 -8.55
N PRO A 2 -27.98 22.64 -7.50
CA PRO A 2 -27.45 22.20 -6.21
C PRO A 2 -27.10 20.70 -6.21
N ARG A 3 -25.92 20.38 -5.69
CA ARG A 3 -25.44 18.99 -5.49
C ARG A 3 -26.24 18.33 -4.38
N GLN A 4 -26.85 17.18 -4.69
CA GLN A 4 -27.50 16.33 -3.69
C GLN A 4 -26.44 15.64 -2.82
N VAL A 5 -26.51 15.88 -1.50
CA VAL A 5 -25.66 15.25 -0.49
C VAL A 5 -26.22 13.85 -0.20
N LYS A 6 -25.44 12.79 -0.51
CA LYS A 6 -25.79 11.42 -0.14
C LYS A 6 -25.75 11.26 1.38
N GLN A 7 -26.91 11.04 1.99
CA GLN A 7 -27.02 10.72 3.41
C GLN A 7 -26.49 9.31 3.69
N LYS A 8 -25.57 9.21 4.64
CA LYS A 8 -24.95 7.97 5.13
C LYS A 8 -25.91 7.28 6.10
N ARG A 9 -26.27 6.02 5.85
CA ARG A 9 -27.12 5.24 6.77
C ARG A 9 -26.33 4.91 8.05
N PRO A 10 -26.95 4.95 9.24
CA PRO A 10 -26.29 4.57 10.48
C PRO A 10 -26.13 3.05 10.60
N ASP A 11 -25.04 2.63 11.24
CA ASP A 11 -24.69 1.22 11.45
C ASP A 11 -25.66 0.53 12.42
N PRO A 12 -25.97 -0.77 12.22
CA PRO A 12 -26.83 -1.52 13.13
C PRO A 12 -26.11 -1.75 14.47
N LYS A 13 -26.81 -1.40 15.56
CA LYS A 13 -26.36 -1.57 16.94
C LYS A 13 -26.03 -3.05 17.23
N SER A 14 -24.82 -3.31 17.72
CA SER A 14 -24.44 -4.60 18.28
C SER A 14 -25.32 -4.92 19.48
N ARG A 15 -25.93 -6.10 19.48
CA ARG A 15 -26.75 -6.60 20.57
C ARG A 15 -25.83 -7.31 21.55
N ASP A 16 -25.73 -6.78 22.77
CA ASP A 16 -24.91 -7.31 23.85
C ASP A 16 -25.37 -8.72 24.23
N PHE A 17 -24.46 -9.70 24.10
CA PHE A 17 -24.65 -11.04 24.64
C PHE A 17 -24.20 -11.06 26.10
N LEU A 18 -25.16 -10.93 27.01
CA LEU A 18 -24.99 -11.28 28.41
C LEU A 18 -25.08 -12.81 28.56
N ALA A 19 -24.10 -13.37 29.26
CA ALA A 19 -23.94 -14.78 29.51
C ALA A 19 -24.91 -15.34 30.56
N SER A 20 -24.97 -16.69 30.57
CA SER A 20 -25.12 -17.61 31.72
C SER A 20 -26.44 -18.42 31.79
N PRO A 21 -26.50 -19.55 32.54
CA PRO A 21 -26.06 -20.87 32.10
C PRO A 21 -27.13 -21.97 32.29
N GLY A 22 -26.95 -23.12 31.63
CA GLY A 22 -27.42 -24.45 32.04
C GLY A 22 -28.92 -24.69 32.31
N SER A 23 -29.58 -25.48 31.46
CA SER A 23 -30.62 -26.42 31.93
C SER A 23 -30.95 -27.40 30.81
N GLU A 24 -30.65 -28.67 31.07
CA GLU A 24 -31.09 -29.80 30.26
C GLU A 24 -32.62 -29.89 30.31
N CYS A 25 -33.27 -29.84 29.15
CA CYS A 25 -34.64 -30.32 29.00
C CYS A 25 -34.66 -31.34 27.86
N SER A 26 -34.42 -32.60 28.22
CA SER A 26 -34.92 -33.77 27.51
C SER A 26 -36.45 -33.70 27.49
N GLY A 27 -37.00 -33.31 26.35
CA GLY A 27 -38.45 -33.21 26.12
C GLY A 27 -38.78 -33.83 24.78
N LEU A 28 -39.22 -35.08 24.83
CA LEU A 28 -39.80 -35.85 23.76
C LEU A 28 -41.00 -35.07 23.16
N CYS A 29 -40.88 -34.66 21.90
CA CYS A 29 -42.03 -34.39 21.03
C CYS A 29 -41.70 -34.99 19.66
N ASP A 30 -41.96 -36.30 19.53
CA ASP A 30 -42.21 -36.89 18.23
C ASP A 30 -43.43 -36.20 17.62
N LEU A 31 -43.22 -35.42 16.56
CA LEU A 31 -44.28 -34.99 15.66
C LEU A 31 -44.08 -35.69 14.31
N PRO A 32 -44.95 -36.66 13.97
CA PRO A 32 -44.98 -37.26 12.64
C PRO A 32 -45.70 -36.30 11.69
N GLY A 33 -45.25 -36.25 10.43
CA GLY A 33 -45.99 -35.62 9.34
C GLY A 33 -45.56 -34.19 9.01
N ALA A 34 -44.40 -34.06 8.36
CA ALA A 34 -44.23 -33.02 7.36
C ALA A 34 -44.57 -33.62 5.99
N GLU A 35 -45.81 -34.09 5.86
CA GLU A 35 -46.42 -34.36 4.55
C GLU A 35 -46.47 -33.04 3.78
N ASP A 36 -45.79 -33.03 2.64
CA ASP A 36 -46.07 -32.28 1.42
C ASP A 36 -47.04 -31.10 1.54
N LEU A 37 -46.49 -29.89 1.69
CA LEU A 37 -47.18 -28.67 1.27
C LEU A 37 -46.55 -28.13 -0.03
N PRO A 38 -47.16 -28.39 -1.20
CA PRO A 38 -46.75 -27.80 -2.46
C PRO A 38 -47.32 -26.40 -2.57
N GLU A 39 -46.73 -25.44 -1.88
CA GLU A 39 -46.98 -24.01 -2.13
C GLU A 39 -45.64 -23.28 -2.17
N ASP A 40 -44.85 -23.66 -3.17
CA ASP A 40 -43.73 -22.86 -3.62
C ASP A 40 -44.28 -21.69 -4.44
N SER A 41 -44.74 -20.65 -3.74
CA SER A 41 -44.97 -19.35 -4.35
C SER A 41 -43.72 -18.96 -5.16
N PRO A 42 -43.85 -18.51 -6.43
CA PRO A 42 -42.69 -18.18 -7.28
C PRO A 42 -41.69 -17.23 -6.61
N THR A 43 -42.21 -16.34 -5.77
CA THR A 43 -41.46 -15.41 -4.96
C THR A 43 -40.56 -16.11 -3.93
N LYS A 44 -41.05 -17.17 -3.27
CA LYS A 44 -40.31 -17.93 -2.25
C LYS A 44 -39.18 -18.76 -2.87
N GLN A 45 -39.40 -19.36 -4.05
CA GLN A 45 -38.36 -20.08 -4.79
C GLN A 45 -37.22 -19.15 -5.22
N PHE A 46 -37.55 -17.97 -5.75
CA PHE A 46 -36.56 -16.96 -6.13
C PHE A 46 -35.60 -16.58 -4.98
N TYR A 47 -36.11 -16.42 -3.77
CA TYR A 47 -35.27 -16.13 -2.61
C TYR A 47 -34.43 -17.35 -2.18
N LYS A 48 -34.95 -18.57 -2.25
CA LYS A 48 -34.18 -19.79 -1.99
C LYS A 48 -33.00 -19.91 -2.97
N ASP A 49 -33.25 -19.72 -4.26
CA ASP A 49 -32.22 -19.80 -5.31
C ASP A 49 -31.14 -18.72 -5.12
N LYS A 50 -31.54 -17.50 -4.76
CA LYS A 50 -30.59 -16.44 -4.42
C LYS A 50 -29.72 -16.77 -3.22
N VAL A 51 -30.31 -17.35 -2.17
CA VAL A 51 -29.55 -17.77 -0.99
C VAL A 51 -28.55 -18.87 -1.37
N LEU A 52 -28.96 -19.87 -2.15
CA LEU A 52 -28.08 -20.94 -2.63
C LEU A 52 -26.94 -20.40 -3.50
N ALA A 53 -27.25 -19.53 -4.46
CA ALA A 53 -26.24 -18.89 -5.32
C ALA A 53 -25.23 -18.07 -4.51
N SER A 54 -25.71 -17.29 -3.53
CA SER A 54 -24.82 -16.52 -2.64
C SER A 54 -23.95 -17.43 -1.76
N GLN A 55 -24.49 -18.56 -1.30
CA GLN A 55 -23.76 -19.53 -0.50
C GLN A 55 -22.66 -20.21 -1.33
N GLU A 56 -22.96 -20.54 -2.59
CA GLU A 56 -21.98 -21.08 -3.52
C GLU A 56 -20.85 -20.07 -3.77
N GLU A 57 -21.18 -18.81 -4.05
CA GLU A 57 -20.19 -17.73 -4.23
C GLU A 57 -19.28 -17.60 -3.00
N ILE A 58 -19.84 -17.60 -1.80
CA ILE A 58 -19.09 -17.58 -0.54
C ILE A 58 -18.13 -18.77 -0.47
N THR A 59 -18.56 -19.97 -0.86
CA THR A 59 -17.68 -21.16 -0.84
C THR A 59 -16.54 -21.05 -1.86
N GLN A 60 -16.81 -20.51 -3.06
CA GLN A 60 -15.80 -20.29 -4.10
C GLN A 60 -14.77 -19.24 -3.64
N LEU A 61 -15.23 -18.13 -3.07
CA LEU A 61 -14.37 -17.09 -2.52
C LEU A 61 -13.51 -17.62 -1.37
N LYS A 62 -14.07 -18.42 -0.45
CA LYS A 62 -13.30 -19.07 0.62
C LYS A 62 -12.20 -19.97 0.07
N LYS A 63 -12.47 -20.74 -0.99
CA LYS A 63 -11.45 -21.55 -1.68
C LYS A 63 -10.36 -20.66 -2.26
N LYS A 64 -10.72 -19.59 -2.98
CA LYS A 64 -9.75 -18.62 -3.54
C LYS A 64 -8.87 -18.02 -2.45
N VAL A 65 -9.45 -17.56 -1.33
CA VAL A 65 -8.69 -17.02 -0.19
C VAL A 65 -7.69 -18.05 0.34
N LYS A 66 -8.11 -19.30 0.54
CA LYS A 66 -7.19 -20.37 0.98
C LYS A 66 -6.04 -20.60 -0.01
N THR A 67 -6.34 -20.64 -1.32
CA THR A 67 -5.29 -20.81 -2.34
C THR A 67 -4.31 -19.63 -2.38
N LEU A 68 -4.81 -18.40 -2.25
CA LEU A 68 -3.97 -17.20 -2.19
C LEU A 68 -3.13 -17.14 -0.92
N GLN A 69 -3.68 -17.55 0.22
CA GLN A 69 -2.90 -17.65 1.46
C GLN A 69 -1.82 -18.72 1.38
N GLN A 70 -2.11 -19.88 0.77
CA GLN A 70 -1.13 -20.93 0.58
C GLN A 70 -0.01 -20.52 -0.37
N THR A 71 -0.35 -19.88 -1.50
CA THR A 71 0.64 -19.36 -2.45
C THR A 71 1.49 -18.28 -1.81
N LYS A 72 0.91 -17.36 -1.04
CA LYS A 72 1.67 -16.38 -0.23
C LYS A 72 2.68 -17.08 0.69
N ARG A 73 2.25 -18.07 1.47
CA ARG A 73 3.15 -18.81 2.39
C ARG A 73 4.32 -19.44 1.63
N ARG A 74 4.05 -20.10 0.50
CA ARG A 74 5.09 -20.71 -0.34
C ARG A 74 6.06 -19.68 -0.94
N LEU A 75 5.56 -18.52 -1.35
CA LEU A 75 6.42 -17.45 -1.88
C LEU A 75 7.30 -16.83 -0.80
N VAL A 76 6.76 -16.63 0.40
CA VAL A 76 7.54 -16.14 1.55
C VAL A 76 8.67 -17.12 1.87
N GLN A 77 8.39 -18.42 1.96
CA GLN A 77 9.42 -19.44 2.20
C GLN A 77 10.51 -19.45 1.11
N ARG A 78 10.12 -19.32 -0.17
CA ARG A 78 11.12 -19.23 -1.25
C ARG A 78 11.97 -17.98 -1.14
N ASN A 79 11.40 -16.85 -0.73
CA ASN A 79 12.15 -15.62 -0.51
C ASN A 79 13.10 -15.74 0.67
N GLU A 80 12.70 -16.37 1.77
CA GLU A 80 13.56 -16.64 2.93
C GLU A 80 14.78 -17.48 2.50
N ILE A 81 14.55 -18.58 1.77
CA ILE A 81 15.63 -19.42 1.23
C ILE A 81 16.51 -18.62 0.26
N ALA A 82 15.93 -17.79 -0.60
CA ALA A 82 16.70 -16.97 -1.53
C ALA A 82 17.55 -15.91 -0.81
N GLN A 83 17.05 -15.35 0.29
CA GLN A 83 17.80 -14.42 1.13
C GLN A 83 18.98 -15.12 1.81
N GLU A 84 18.77 -16.31 2.38
CA GLU A 84 19.83 -17.13 2.97
C GLU A 84 20.93 -17.42 1.94
N ILE A 85 20.55 -17.83 0.72
CA ILE A 85 21.52 -18.06 -0.37
C ILE A 85 22.28 -16.77 -0.72
N ILE A 86 21.62 -15.61 -0.74
CA ILE A 86 22.29 -14.33 -1.04
C ILE A 86 23.25 -13.93 0.09
N GLU A 87 22.90 -14.18 1.35
CA GLU A 87 23.76 -13.92 2.50
C GLU A 87 25.01 -14.81 2.51
N ASP A 88 24.88 -16.05 2.03
CA ASP A 88 25.99 -17.00 1.89
C ASP A 88 26.89 -16.72 0.67
N LEU A 89 26.47 -15.87 -0.27
CA LEU A 89 27.27 -15.50 -1.45
C LEU A 89 28.29 -14.41 -1.11
N SER A 90 29.55 -14.61 -1.53
CA SER A 90 30.57 -13.53 -1.54
C SER A 90 30.08 -12.34 -2.36
N GLU A 91 30.59 -11.14 -2.06
CA GLU A 91 30.25 -9.87 -2.76
C GLU A 91 30.34 -10.01 -4.29
N GLU A 92 31.34 -10.73 -4.79
CA GLU A 92 31.52 -11.01 -6.21
C GLU A 92 30.44 -11.96 -6.76
N GLY A 93 30.02 -12.94 -5.98
CA GLY A 93 28.95 -13.87 -6.31
C GLY A 93 27.58 -13.20 -6.36
N SER A 94 27.35 -12.23 -5.48
CA SER A 94 26.13 -11.40 -5.44
C SER A 94 26.03 -10.49 -6.67
N HIS A 95 27.14 -9.94 -7.15
CA HIS A 95 27.16 -9.17 -8.40
C HIS A 95 26.87 -10.04 -9.63
N VAL A 96 27.40 -11.27 -9.68
CA VAL A 96 27.08 -12.21 -10.78
C VAL A 96 25.62 -12.62 -10.72
N PHE A 97 25.09 -12.93 -9.53
CA PHE A 97 23.69 -13.30 -9.35
C PHE A 97 22.73 -12.21 -9.83
N THR A 98 23.00 -10.95 -9.47
CA THR A 98 22.18 -9.81 -9.92
C THR A 98 22.26 -9.59 -11.43
N SER A 99 23.42 -9.83 -12.05
CA SER A 99 23.60 -9.69 -13.51
C SER A 99 22.86 -10.74 -14.34
N VAL A 100 22.54 -11.90 -13.75
CA VAL A 100 21.76 -12.97 -14.41
C VAL A 100 20.25 -12.66 -14.39
N LEU A 101 19.80 -11.78 -13.49
CA LEU A 101 18.40 -11.35 -13.45
C LEU A 101 18.06 -10.45 -14.63
N SER A 102 16.82 -10.54 -15.12
CA SER A 102 16.32 -9.66 -16.18
C SER A 102 16.42 -8.17 -15.78
N ASP A 103 16.66 -7.29 -16.76
CA ASP A 103 16.81 -5.85 -16.58
C ASP A 103 15.66 -5.21 -15.76
N ASP A 104 14.43 -5.69 -15.95
CA ASP A 104 13.26 -5.23 -15.20
C ASP A 104 13.37 -5.54 -13.70
N ILE A 105 13.89 -6.72 -13.37
CA ILE A 105 14.08 -7.17 -11.99
C ILE A 105 15.24 -6.40 -11.36
N GLN A 106 16.33 -6.19 -12.12
CA GLN A 106 17.44 -5.35 -11.68
C GLN A 106 16.98 -3.91 -11.38
N GLN A 107 16.15 -3.31 -12.24
CA GLN A 107 15.59 -1.98 -11.99
C GLN A 107 14.72 -1.94 -10.72
N ILE A 108 13.94 -2.98 -10.44
CA ILE A 108 13.11 -3.06 -9.24
C ILE A 108 13.99 -3.19 -7.99
N LEU A 109 15.01 -4.06 -8.02
CA LEU A 109 15.97 -4.24 -6.93
C LEU A 109 16.77 -2.96 -6.68
N CYS A 110 17.24 -2.31 -7.75
CA CYS A 110 17.89 -1.01 -7.65
C CYS A 110 16.95 0.05 -7.08
N LYS A 111 15.67 0.10 -7.45
CA LYS A 111 14.72 1.07 -6.87
C LYS A 111 14.39 0.77 -5.40
N ALA A 112 14.30 -0.50 -5.03
CA ALA A 112 14.01 -0.92 -3.65
C ALA A 112 15.21 -0.72 -2.70
N GLY A 113 16.43 -0.98 -3.17
CA GLY A 113 17.67 -0.71 -2.43
C GLY A 113 18.09 0.76 -2.48
N ASN A 114 17.70 1.47 -3.54
CA ASN A 114 17.91 2.90 -3.72
C ASN A 114 16.61 3.69 -3.54
N GLU A 115 16.01 3.61 -2.35
CA GLU A 115 15.66 4.89 -1.69
C GLU A 115 16.99 5.61 -1.39
N GLN A 116 17.69 6.00 -2.45
CA GLN A 116 18.87 6.80 -2.38
C GLN A 116 18.41 8.13 -1.82
N LYS A 117 18.59 8.26 -0.50
CA LYS A 117 18.98 9.49 0.17
C LYS A 117 20.36 9.95 -0.37
N GLY A 118 20.53 9.89 -1.69
CA GLY A 118 21.72 10.30 -2.41
C GLY A 118 21.78 11.81 -2.33
N LYS A 119 22.95 12.32 -1.99
CA LYS A 119 23.23 13.75 -1.93
C LYS A 119 22.92 14.36 -3.30
N TYR A 120 21.78 15.04 -3.42
CA TYR A 120 21.44 15.77 -4.63
C TYR A 120 22.56 16.74 -5.00
N SER A 121 22.87 16.88 -6.30
CA SER A 121 23.86 17.85 -6.75
C SER A 121 23.51 19.25 -6.23
N PRO A 122 24.49 20.11 -5.88
CA PRO A 122 24.22 21.46 -5.38
C PRO A 122 23.32 22.25 -6.34
N GLU A 123 23.48 22.07 -7.64
CA GLU A 123 22.65 22.67 -8.67
C GLU A 123 21.19 22.21 -8.61
N LEU A 124 20.95 20.90 -8.45
CA LEU A 124 19.60 20.35 -8.35
C LEU A 124 18.92 20.76 -7.04
N ARG A 125 19.69 20.91 -5.95
CA ARG A 125 19.19 21.46 -4.67
C ARG A 125 18.80 22.92 -4.82
N ALA A 126 19.66 23.75 -5.42
CA ALA A 126 19.37 25.15 -5.66
C ALA A 126 18.15 25.33 -6.57
N PHE A 127 18.04 24.53 -7.63
CA PHE A 127 16.88 24.52 -8.52
C PHE A 127 15.59 24.14 -7.78
N ALA A 128 15.61 23.05 -7.00
CA ALA A 128 14.47 22.60 -6.22
C ALA A 128 14.00 23.65 -5.21
N LEU A 129 14.94 24.27 -4.48
CA LEU A 129 14.65 25.34 -3.53
C LEU A 129 14.07 26.57 -4.21
N THR A 130 14.65 26.96 -5.35
CA THR A 130 14.20 28.10 -6.14
C THR A 130 12.79 27.87 -6.66
N LEU A 131 12.54 26.70 -7.25
CA LEU A 131 11.22 26.35 -7.79
C LEU A 131 10.16 26.27 -6.69
N HIS A 132 10.50 25.68 -5.54
CA HIS A 132 9.62 25.62 -4.37
C HIS A 132 9.26 27.01 -3.84
N LEU A 133 10.24 27.94 -3.82
CA LEU A 133 10.05 29.32 -3.38
C LEU A 133 9.15 30.12 -4.32
N TYR A 134 9.27 29.93 -5.64
CA TYR A 134 8.46 30.65 -6.63
C TYR A 134 7.06 30.06 -6.81
N SER A 135 6.90 28.74 -6.76
CA SER A 135 5.59 28.08 -6.85
C SER A 135 5.63 26.64 -6.35
N LEU A 136 4.91 26.39 -5.25
CA LEU A 136 4.72 25.04 -4.72
C LEU A 136 4.03 24.12 -5.73
N ALA A 137 3.04 24.63 -6.47
CA ALA A 137 2.31 23.85 -7.47
C ALA A 137 3.21 23.44 -8.64
N ALA A 138 4.09 24.33 -9.10
CA ALA A 138 5.06 24.00 -10.15
C ALA A 138 6.07 22.95 -9.67
N TYR A 139 6.50 23.05 -8.40
CA TYR A 139 7.38 22.08 -7.78
C TYR A 139 6.77 20.67 -7.74
N GLU A 140 5.52 20.56 -7.30
CA GLU A 140 4.80 19.29 -7.23
C GLU A 140 4.61 18.67 -8.62
N LEU A 141 4.30 19.48 -9.63
CA LEU A 141 4.13 19.03 -11.01
C LEU A 141 5.44 18.48 -11.59
N VAL A 142 6.55 19.18 -11.40
CA VAL A 142 7.88 18.72 -11.86
C VAL A 142 8.28 17.43 -11.13
N ARG A 143 8.01 17.34 -9.83
CA ARG A 143 8.26 16.13 -9.04
C ARG A 143 7.42 14.93 -9.48
N ALA A 144 6.16 15.15 -9.87
CA ALA A 144 5.26 14.11 -10.37
C ALA A 144 5.68 13.60 -11.76
N ILE A 145 6.23 14.48 -12.60
CA ILE A 145 6.68 14.13 -13.96
C ILE A 145 8.07 13.45 -13.93
N GLN A 146 8.97 13.88 -13.05
CA GLN A 146 10.35 13.36 -12.95
C GLN A 146 10.50 12.30 -11.85
N VAL A 147 9.75 11.21 -11.96
CA VAL A 147 9.86 10.04 -11.06
C VAL A 147 11.25 9.38 -11.12
N GLN A 148 12.03 9.59 -12.19
CA GLN A 148 13.36 8.99 -12.36
C GLN A 148 14.53 9.82 -11.81
N ARG A 149 14.37 11.12 -11.54
CA ARG A 149 15.51 12.03 -11.17
C ARG A 149 15.43 12.65 -9.78
N GLY A 150 14.53 12.19 -8.93
CA GLY A 150 14.55 12.47 -7.50
C GLY A 150 14.73 13.94 -7.16
N LEU A 151 13.71 14.78 -7.31
CA LEU A 151 13.73 16.06 -6.60
C LEU A 151 13.59 15.79 -5.08
N PRO A 152 14.24 16.60 -4.21
CA PRO A 152 14.10 16.48 -2.76
C PRO A 152 12.62 16.51 -2.34
N ALA A 153 12.27 15.94 -1.18
CA ALA A 153 10.95 16.20 -0.62
C ALA A 153 10.92 17.65 -0.06
N PRO A 154 9.75 18.27 0.09
CA PRO A 154 9.67 19.60 0.69
C PRO A 154 10.06 19.62 2.18
N ALA A 155 10.14 18.47 2.86
CA ALA A 155 10.51 18.39 4.27
C ALA A 155 12.03 18.45 4.53
N ASN A 156 12.86 18.12 3.53
CA ASN A 156 14.33 18.13 3.62
C ASN A 156 14.98 19.40 3.07
N THR A 157 14.19 20.38 2.61
CA THR A 157 14.68 21.71 2.19
C THR A 157 15.05 22.59 3.40
N SER A 158 14.38 22.41 4.55
CA SER A 158 14.62 23.20 5.78
C SER A 158 15.99 22.91 6.42
N GLY A 159 16.47 21.66 6.34
CA GLY A 159 17.80 21.26 6.82
C GLY A 159 18.94 21.61 5.84
N LEU A 160 18.61 22.21 4.70
CA LEU A 160 19.54 22.58 3.64
C LEU A 160 19.95 24.05 3.69
N VAL A 161 19.24 24.87 4.46
CA VAL A 161 19.54 26.27 4.72
C VAL A 161 20.45 26.34 5.97
N GLN A 162 21.63 25.74 5.90
CA GLN A 162 22.71 26.10 6.81
C GLN A 162 23.61 27.08 6.07
N VAL A 163 23.12 28.32 5.96
CA VAL A 163 23.93 29.45 5.50
C VAL A 163 24.96 29.70 6.59
N ASP A 164 26.20 29.33 6.30
CA ASP A 164 27.35 29.58 7.17
C ASP A 164 27.54 31.11 7.27
N SER A 165 26.90 31.70 8.27
CA SER A 165 26.95 33.13 8.55
C SER A 165 28.19 33.47 9.36
N ARG A 166 29.37 33.12 8.84
CA ARG A 166 30.66 33.50 9.42
C ARG A 166 31.61 34.07 8.37
N SER A 167 31.51 35.39 8.26
CA SER A 167 32.63 36.33 8.26
C SER A 167 33.59 36.39 7.06
N SER A 168 33.60 37.60 6.49
CA SER A 168 34.79 38.37 6.04
C SER A 168 35.46 37.89 4.74
N TRP A 169 35.68 38.69 3.68
CA TRP A 169 36.13 40.07 3.62
C TRP A 169 35.65 40.75 2.32
N LEU A 170 35.19 41.98 2.44
CA LEU A 170 35.11 42.95 1.34
C LEU A 170 36.53 43.19 0.80
N HIS A 171 36.82 42.73 -0.41
CA HIS A 171 37.93 43.30 -1.17
C HIS A 171 37.41 44.56 -1.87
N SER A 172 37.67 45.69 -1.23
CA SER A 172 37.55 47.02 -1.81
C SER A 172 38.25 47.07 -3.17
N ARG A 173 37.46 47.36 -4.21
CA ARG A 173 37.94 47.87 -5.49
C ARG A 173 38.73 49.16 -5.24
N SER A 174 40.03 49.14 -5.50
CA SER A 174 40.78 50.34 -5.83
C SER A 174 41.17 50.23 -7.30
N ILE A 175 40.41 50.91 -8.15
CA ILE A 175 40.86 51.32 -9.50
C ILE A 175 40.38 52.76 -9.64
N PHE A 176 41.30 53.70 -9.44
CA PHE A 176 41.16 55.10 -9.80
C PHE A 176 42.25 55.39 -10.83
N PHE A 177 41.84 55.78 -12.04
CA PHE A 177 42.70 56.26 -13.13
C PHE A 177 42.26 57.69 -13.46
N PRO A 178 43.18 58.56 -13.84
CA PRO A 178 42.99 59.39 -15.03
C PRO A 178 43.83 58.88 -16.20
#